data_AF-A0A354ERE6-F1
#
_entry.id   AF-A0A354ERE6-F1
#
_cell.length_a   1.000
_cell.length_b   1.000
_cell.length_c   1.000
_cell.angle_alpha   90.00
_cell.angle_beta   90.00
_cell.angle_gamma   90.00
#
_symmetry.space_group_name_H-M   'P 1'
#
loop_
_entity.id
_entity.type
_entity.pdbx_description
1 polymer ?
#
loop_
_entity_poly.entity_id
_entity_poly.type
_entity_poly.pdbx_seq_one_letter_code
_entity_poly.pdbx_strand_id
1 'polypeptide(L)' 'MLDLDMAPYAAFVWPAWGISALVLSALTVRAVTASRKWKRELQSLDIAADEAARPQVAPSAIGPKETGLRP' A
#
# COMPACT_ATOMS: atom_id res chain seq x y z
N MET A 1 10.01 0.22 -52.10
CA MET A 1 9.27 0.58 -50.87
C MET A 1 9.01 -0.73 -50.15
N LEU A 2 9.48 -0.87 -48.91
CA LEU A 2 9.30 -2.09 -48.13
C LEU A 2 7.82 -2.18 -47.75
N ASP A 3 7.08 -3.06 -48.41
CA ASP A 3 5.76 -3.48 -47.96
C ASP A 3 5.96 -4.41 -46.77
N LEU A 4 6.10 -3.81 -45.59
CA LEU A 4 6.17 -4.48 -44.30
C LEU A 4 4.75 -4.67 -43.74
N ASP A 5 3.77 -4.94 -44.60
CA ASP A 5 2.45 -5.38 -44.15
C ASP A 5 2.53 -6.81 -43.60
N MET A 6 3.06 -6.90 -42.38
CA MET A 6 3.12 -8.10 -41.56
C MET A 6 1.79 -8.32 -40.83
N ALA A 7 0.76 -7.50 -41.06
CA ALA A 7 -0.55 -7.66 -40.41
C ALA A 7 -1.17 -9.06 -40.63
N PRO A 8 -1.03 -9.72 -41.80
CA PRO A 8 -1.47 -11.10 -41.97
C PRO A 8 -0.68 -12.11 -41.11
N TYR A 9 0.62 -11.87 -40.88
CA TYR A 9 1.47 -12.70 -40.01
C TYR A 9 1.30 -12.38 -38.54
N ALA A 10 0.88 -11.16 -38.19
CA ALA A 10 0.61 -10.74 -36.83
C ALA A 10 -0.45 -11.65 -36.19
N ALA A 11 -1.44 -12.12 -36.94
CA ALA A 11 -2.43 -13.07 -36.44
C ALA A 11 -1.83 -14.42 -35.97
N PHE A 12 -0.69 -14.85 -36.51
CA PHE A 12 0.03 -16.07 -36.08
C PHE A 12 1.04 -15.80 -34.97
N VAL A 13 1.65 -14.63 -35.03
CA VAL A 13 2.76 -14.22 -34.17
C VAL A 13 2.25 -13.72 -32.82
N TRP A 14 1.16 -12.95 -32.81
CA TRP A 14 0.57 -12.38 -31.61
C TRP A 14 0.04 -13.40 -30.60
N PRO A 15 -0.58 -14.53 -30.99
CA PRO A 15 -0.98 -15.57 -30.04
C PRO A 15 0.21 -16.19 -29.30
N ALA A 16 1.36 -16.36 -29.99
CA ALA A 16 2.56 -16.92 -29.36
C ALA A 16 3.10 -16.00 -28.24
N TRP A 17 3.06 -14.69 -28.45
CA TRP A 17 3.55 -13.70 -27.47
C TRP A 17 2.46 -13.27 -26.49
N GLY A 18 1.19 -13.42 -26.91
CA GLY A 18 0.02 -13.04 -26.15
C GLY A 18 -0.08 -13.81 -24.85
N ILE A 19 0.32 -15.08 -24.85
CA ILE A 19 0.44 -15.87 -23.62
C ILE A 19 1.49 -15.25 -22.69
N SER A 20 2.67 -14.89 -23.20
CA SER A 20 3.71 -14.25 -22.39
C SER A 20 3.25 -12.89 -21.84
N ALA A 21 2.60 -12.06 -22.65
CA ALA A 21 2.04 -10.79 -22.22
C ALA A 21 0.94 -10.97 -21.16
N LEU A 22 0.10 -12.00 -21.30
CA LEU A 22 -0.93 -12.35 -20.33
C LEU A 22 -0.31 -12.79 -19.01
N VAL A 23 0.70 -13.67 -19.04
CA VAL A 23 1.41 -14.14 -17.84
C VAL A 23 2.10 -12.97 -17.13
N LEU A 24 2.79 -12.10 -17.87
CA LEU A 24 3.43 -10.91 -17.32
C LEU A 24 2.39 -9.97 -16.70
N SER A 25 1.28 -9.73 -17.38
CA SER A 25 0.19 -8.88 -16.86
C SER A 25 -0.39 -9.47 -15.58
N ALA A 26 -0.64 -10.78 -15.53
CA ALA A 26 -1.13 -11.46 -14.34
C ALA A 26 -0.13 -11.35 -13.17
N LEU A 27 1.16 -11.50 -13.45
CA LEU A 27 2.22 -11.35 -12.45
C LEU A 27 2.29 -9.91 -11.92
N THR A 28 2.19 -8.91 -12.80
CA THR A 28 2.13 -7.49 -12.43
C THR A 28 0.92 -7.21 -11.54
N VAL A 29 -0.27 -7.69 -11.90
CA VAL A 29 -1.49 -7.53 -11.09
C VAL A 29 -1.31 -8.18 -9.71
N ARG A 30 -0.73 -9.39 -9.65
CA ARG A 30 -0.45 -10.07 -8.39
C ARG A 30 0.55 -9.29 -7.52
N ALA A 31 1.61 -8.75 -8.12
CA ALA A 31 2.59 -7.94 -7.40
C ALA A 31 1.96 -6.64 -6.86
N VAL A 32 1.15 -5.96 -7.66
CA VAL A 32 0.45 -4.74 -7.26
C VAL A 32 -0.56 -5.01 -6.14
N THR A 33 -1.32 -6.10 -6.21
CA THR A 33 -2.29 -6.46 -5.15
C THR A 33 -1.59 -6.80 -3.83
N ALA A 34 -0.49 -7.55 -3.87
CA ALA A 34 0.33 -7.82 -2.69
C ALA A 34 0.90 -6.52 -2.08
N SER A 35 1.43 -5.63 -2.93
CA SER A 35 1.93 -4.32 -2.49
C SER A 35 0.84 -3.47 -1.84
N ARG A 36 -0.36 -3.43 -2.42
CA ARG A 36 -1.51 -2.70 -1.83
C ARG A 36 -1.96 -3.29 -0.50
N LYS A 37 -1.91 -4.62 -0.34
CA LYS A 37 -2.25 -5.28 0.93
C LYS A 37 -1.30 -4.81 2.05
N TRP A 38 0.01 -4.79 1.78
CA TRP A 38 1.00 -4.36 2.77
C TRP A 38 0.97 -2.85 3.01
N LYS A 39 0.65 -2.03 2.02
CA LYS A 39 0.44 -0.60 2.22
C LYS A 39 -0.73 -0.29 3.16
N ARG A 40 -1.81 -1.08 3.13
CA ARG A 40 -2.92 -0.93 4.08
C ARG A 40 -2.51 -1.26 5.50
N GLU A 41 -1.68 -2.28 5.67
CA GLU A 41 -1.14 -2.64 6.98
C GLU A 41 -0.15 -1.59 7.50
N LEU A 42 0.67 -1.01 6.62
CA LEU A 42 1.51 0.12 7.00
C LEU A 42 0.65 1.32 7.40
N GLN A 43 -0.46 1.58 6.70
CA GLN A 43 -1.36 2.68 7.03
C GLN A 43 -2.05 2.48 8.38
N SER A 44 -2.42 1.25 8.76
CA SER A 44 -2.97 0.99 10.09
C SER A 44 -1.93 1.18 11.19
N LEU A 45 -0.68 0.75 10.95
CA LEU A 45 0.43 0.98 11.88
C LEU A 45 0.78 2.47 12.03
N ASP A 46 0.74 3.23 10.93
CA ASP A 46 1.03 4.67 10.94
C ASP A 46 -0.03 5.45 11.73
N ILE A 47 -1.32 5.10 11.57
CA ILE A 47 -2.41 5.69 12.36
C ILE A 47 -2.27 5.32 13.85
N ALA A 48 -1.92 4.08 14.17
CA ALA A 48 -1.70 3.65 15.56
C ALA A 48 -0.46 4.32 16.18
N ALA A 49 0.60 4.52 15.38
CA ALA A 49 1.80 5.24 15.80
C ALA A 49 1.53 6.73 16.00
N ASP A 50 0.73 7.38 15.14
CA ASP A 50 0.29 8.77 15.29
C ASP A 50 -0.54 8.95 16.57
N GLU A 51 -1.47 8.03 16.86
CA GLU A 51 -2.25 8.05 18.10
C GLU A 51 -1.39 7.80 19.35
N ALA A 52 -0.36 6.95 19.26
CA ALA A 52 0.60 6.75 20.34
C ALA A 52 1.57 7.93 20.50
N ALA A 53 1.87 8.65 19.41
CA ALA A 53 2.72 9.83 19.39
C ALA A 53 1.96 11.12 19.73
N ARG A 54 0.62 11.13 19.65
CA ARG A 54 -0.20 12.14 20.30
C ARG A 54 0.14 12.06 21.78
N PRO A 55 0.74 13.10 22.36
CA PRO A 55 0.96 13.12 23.78
C PRO A 55 -0.44 13.03 24.36
N GLN A 56 -0.73 11.91 25.03
CA GLN A 56 -1.83 11.86 25.96
C GLN A 56 -1.62 13.08 26.83
N VAL A 57 -2.43 14.12 26.58
CA VAL A 57 -2.58 15.28 27.45
C VAL A 57 -3.15 14.67 28.70
N ALA A 58 -2.26 14.09 29.51
CA ALA A 58 -2.63 13.30 30.65
C ALA A 58 -3.35 14.28 31.58
N PRO A 59 -4.67 14.14 31.79
CA PRO A 59 -5.35 14.93 32.81
C PRO A 59 -4.74 14.68 34.21
N SER A 60 -3.85 13.69 34.35
CA SER A 60 -3.03 13.40 35.54
C SER A 60 -2.08 14.53 35.97
N ALA A 61 -1.84 15.57 35.15
CA ALA A 61 -1.12 16.77 35.61
C ALA A 61 -2.01 17.70 36.49
N ILE A 62 -3.30 17.39 36.65
CA ILE A 62 -4.20 18.02 37.61
C ILE A 62 -4.38 17.04 38.78
N GLY A 63 -3.27 16.70 39.45
CA GLY A 63 -3.32 16.03 40.75
C GLY A 63 -3.90 17.00 41.80
N PRO A 64 -4.80 16.55 42.70
CA PRO A 64 -5.35 17.38 43.76
C PRO A 64 -4.22 18.04 44.54
N LYS A 65 -4.21 19.38 44.57
CA LYS A 65 -3.30 20.14 45.43
C LYS A 65 -3.63 19.76 46.86
N GLU A 66 -2.78 18.93 47.43
CA GLU A 66 -2.79 18.54 48.83
C GLU A 66 -2.75 19.84 49.65
N THR A 67 -3.91 20.31 50.06
CA THR A 67 -4.05 21.30 51.12
C THR A 67 -3.70 20.59 52.42
N GLY A 68 -2.40 20.37 52.61
CA GLY A 68 -1.81 20.01 53.88
C GLY A 68 -1.88 21.21 54.82
N LEU A 69 -3.05 21.41 55.42
CA LEU A 69 -3.17 22.17 56.66
C LEU A 69 -3.09 21.16 57.80
N ARG A 70 -1.89 21.04 58.38
CA ARG A 70 -1.59 20.24 59.59
C ARG A 70 -1.75 21.14 60.85
N PRO A 71 -1.89 20.52 62.04
CA PRO A 71 -2.78 20.94 63.13
C PRO A 71 -2.34 22.18 63.92
#